data_AF-A0A7J3VMZ5-F1
#
_entry.id   AF-A0A7J3VMZ5-F1
#
_cell.length_a   1.000
_cell.length_b   1.000
_cell.length_c   1.000
_cell.angle_alpha   90.00
_cell.angle_beta   90.00
_cell.angle_gamma   90.00
#
_symmetry.space_group_name_H-M   'P 1'
#
loop_
_entity.id
_entity.type
_entity.pdbx_description
1 polymer ?
#
loop_
_entity_poly.entity_id
_entity_poly.type
_entity_poly.pdbx_seq_one_letter_code
_entity_poly.pdbx_strand_id
1 'polypeptide(L)'
;MLSSTSLIPACSAIELPTLPEPTTVIIVHHPSRSFIYICIESKVRKMYNRVVIDCQTAGISGDMLLSSLADLATQEARRRMIDCLYSCQDAVSWLKIKDLAFKQVSRSGFRALQLSISYEQEEERRGVEVYDAVARCCKHLSLSERAKDFALKSMEEIVKAEATIHMEDISNVHLHEISSADTVVDIVGTALALQELNLFNDDVEIYATKVAVGGGYVSFSHGRVSNPASAILEIFKGKRFTLIGGPVEHELTTPTGAAMLVNLARCSLDFYPAFECVNVGYGAGMQEFTSIPNMLKVVLGKASKIYARDSIIMLETNLDDVEGELIAGVVDRLMSHGARDASIIQAIGKKGRPSYILRVLCDNDAMSNLLNIMFRESGTLGIRVQEYDRYILAGRDVLDVPVRIKGLEFRIRAKVVRDSNGRIIHVKAEYDDVASMADMLGIPYRVAYMMAYKSISSMLGDVGDNSITI
;
A
#
# COMPACT_ATOMS: atom_id res chain seq x y z
N MET A 1 -4.37 -45.35 26.11
CA MET A 1 -5.02 -46.23 27.10
C MET A 1 -4.14 -46.29 28.34
N LEU A 2 -4.60 -45.70 29.44
CA LEU A 2 -4.49 -46.23 30.80
C LEU A 2 -5.37 -45.35 31.69
N SER A 3 -6.49 -45.92 32.09
CA SER A 3 -7.51 -45.39 32.98
C SER A 3 -7.14 -45.67 34.44
N SER A 4 -7.43 -44.75 35.35
CA SER A 4 -8.37 -44.98 36.48
C SER A 4 -8.34 -43.81 37.49
N THR A 5 -9.45 -43.08 37.50
CA THR A 5 -10.19 -42.52 38.65
C THR A 5 -9.52 -42.43 40.04
N SER A 6 -9.44 -41.21 40.58
CA SER A 6 -9.80 -40.94 41.98
C SER A 6 -10.22 -39.47 42.21
N LEU A 7 -11.50 -39.30 42.53
CA LEU A 7 -12.12 -38.28 43.41
C LEU A 7 -11.87 -36.79 43.12
N ILE A 8 -12.81 -36.18 42.38
CA ILE A 8 -13.05 -34.73 42.39
C ILE A 8 -13.95 -34.44 43.61
N PRO A 9 -13.54 -33.61 44.59
CA PRO A 9 -14.45 -33.10 45.60
C PRO A 9 -15.40 -32.08 44.98
N ALA A 10 -16.66 -32.07 45.42
CA ALA A 10 -17.72 -31.20 44.96
C ALA A 10 -17.27 -29.72 44.82
N CYS A 11 -17.24 -29.21 43.59
CA CYS A 11 -17.09 -27.78 43.33
C CYS A 11 -18.46 -27.10 43.53
N SER A 12 -18.55 -26.23 44.53
CA SER A 12 -19.60 -25.20 44.58
C SER A 12 -19.41 -24.25 43.41
N ALA A 13 -20.44 -24.10 42.58
CA ALA A 13 -20.46 -23.14 41.49
C ALA A 13 -20.28 -21.72 42.04
N ILE A 14 -19.16 -21.07 41.73
CA ILE A 14 -19.02 -19.63 41.89
C ILE A 14 -19.41 -19.02 40.55
N GLU A 15 -20.59 -18.40 40.48
CA GLU A 15 -20.98 -17.56 39.35
C GLU A 15 -20.06 -16.32 39.34
N LEU A 16 -19.08 -16.31 38.42
CA LEU A 16 -18.35 -15.09 38.08
C LEU A 16 -19.17 -14.30 37.07
N PRO A 17 -19.44 -13.01 37.30
CA PRO A 17 -20.26 -12.21 36.38
C PRO A 17 -19.56 -12.07 35.03
N THR A 18 -20.23 -12.58 33.99
CA THR A 18 -20.03 -12.31 32.54
C THR A 18 -18.59 -12.02 32.11
N LEU A 19 -17.79 -13.08 31.89
CA LEU A 19 -16.56 -12.95 31.09
C LEU A 19 -16.93 -12.95 29.60
N PRO A 20 -16.47 -11.98 28.79
CA PRO A 20 -16.72 -11.99 27.36
C PRO A 20 -15.96 -13.15 26.68
N GLU A 21 -16.63 -13.89 25.79
CA GLU A 21 -16.09 -15.06 25.09
C GLU A 21 -14.81 -14.78 24.26
N PRO A 22 -13.98 -15.83 23.96
CA PRO A 22 -13.77 -17.07 24.72
C PRO A 22 -12.56 -16.91 25.65
N THR A 23 -12.68 -17.39 26.88
CA THR A 23 -11.59 -17.32 27.87
C THR A 23 -11.38 -18.72 28.45
N THR A 24 -10.17 -19.28 28.33
CA THR A 24 -9.84 -20.55 29.00
C THR A 24 -9.32 -20.23 30.41
N VAL A 25 -10.04 -20.70 31.43
CA VAL A 25 -9.65 -20.53 32.83
C VAL A 25 -9.01 -21.82 33.33
N ILE A 26 -7.74 -21.75 33.74
CA ILE A 26 -7.04 -22.88 34.37
C ILE A 26 -6.93 -22.58 35.86
N ILE A 27 -7.60 -23.40 36.68
CA ILE A 27 -7.52 -23.32 38.14
C ILE A 27 -6.53 -24.37 38.62
N VAL A 28 -5.46 -23.93 39.27
CA VAL A 28 -4.47 -24.81 39.89
C VAL A 28 -4.59 -24.69 41.41
N HIS A 29 -4.94 -25.79 42.06
CA HIS A 29 -5.02 -25.85 43.53
C HIS A 29 -3.66 -26.24 44.13
N HIS A 30 -3.07 -25.35 44.93
CA HIS A 30 -2.00 -25.67 45.86
C HIS A 30 -2.60 -25.83 47.27
N PRO A 31 -2.12 -26.75 48.13
CA PRO A 31 -2.69 -27.00 49.47
C PRO A 31 -2.72 -25.80 50.43
N SER A 32 -2.11 -24.67 50.06
CA SER A 32 -2.09 -23.44 50.87
C SER A 32 -2.63 -22.19 50.16
N ARG A 33 -2.82 -22.21 48.82
CA ARG A 33 -3.41 -21.11 48.02
C ARG A 33 -3.98 -21.63 46.68
N SER A 34 -5.13 -21.12 46.26
CA SER A 34 -5.66 -21.35 44.91
C SER A 34 -5.21 -20.23 43.98
N PHE A 35 -4.62 -20.57 42.83
CA PHE A 35 -4.24 -19.59 41.80
C PHE A 35 -5.20 -19.73 40.60
N ILE A 36 -5.78 -18.61 40.18
CA ILE A 36 -6.59 -18.52 38.96
C ILE A 36 -5.71 -17.94 37.87
N TYR A 37 -5.40 -18.75 36.86
CA TYR A 37 -4.75 -18.28 35.64
C TYR A 37 -5.82 -18.06 34.57
N ILE A 38 -6.03 -16.79 34.21
CA ILE A 38 -6.91 -16.42 33.11
C ILE A 38 -6.04 -16.33 31.85
N CYS A 39 -6.16 -17.31 30.96
CA CYS A 39 -5.51 -17.27 29.66
C CYS A 39 -6.47 -16.54 28.71
N ILE A 40 -6.19 -15.28 28.44
CA ILE A 40 -6.89 -14.52 27.41
C ILE A 40 -6.27 -14.92 26.08
N GLU A 41 -7.00 -15.70 25.26
CA GLU A 41 -6.60 -15.89 23.86
C GLU A 41 -6.49 -14.51 23.20
N SER A 42 -5.31 -14.17 22.70
CA SER A 42 -5.11 -12.90 22.01
C SER A 42 -6.02 -12.89 20.78
N LYS A 43 -7.06 -12.05 20.80
CA LYS A 43 -7.97 -11.85 19.66
C LYS A 43 -7.13 -11.58 18.41
N VAL A 44 -7.32 -12.44 17.41
CA VAL A 44 -6.61 -12.45 16.12
C VAL A 44 -6.55 -11.03 15.55
N ARG A 45 -5.35 -10.49 15.38
CA ARG A 45 -5.11 -9.20 14.73
C ARG A 45 -5.79 -9.22 13.36
N LYS A 46 -6.66 -8.26 13.04
CA LYS A 46 -7.13 -8.07 11.65
C LYS A 46 -5.92 -7.71 10.79
N MET A 47 -5.46 -8.67 10.00
CA MET A 47 -4.37 -8.51 9.06
C MET A 47 -4.96 -8.17 7.70
N TYR A 48 -4.37 -7.18 7.03
CA TYR A 48 -4.76 -6.79 5.68
C TYR A 48 -3.85 -7.52 4.70
N ASN A 49 -4.40 -7.89 3.55
CA ASN A 49 -3.61 -8.49 2.50
C ASN A 49 -2.82 -7.37 1.80
N ARG A 50 -1.51 -7.57 1.68
CA ARG A 50 -0.65 -6.74 0.85
C ARG A 50 -0.13 -7.60 -0.30
N VAL A 51 -0.23 -7.07 -1.50
CA VAL A 51 0.38 -7.67 -2.68
C VAL A 51 1.50 -6.77 -3.14
N VAL A 52 2.67 -7.34 -3.37
CA VAL A 52 3.80 -6.63 -3.98
C VAL A 52 4.13 -7.29 -5.31
N ILE A 53 4.04 -6.51 -6.38
CA ILE A 53 4.45 -6.90 -7.73
C ILE A 53 5.90 -6.45 -7.91
N ASP A 54 6.83 -7.40 -7.97
CA ASP A 54 8.27 -7.14 -8.05
C ASP A 54 8.72 -6.99 -9.50
N CYS A 55 8.64 -5.76 -10.00
CA CYS A 55 9.02 -5.40 -11.36
C CYS A 55 10.51 -5.05 -11.50
N GLN A 56 11.31 -5.03 -10.42
CA GLN A 56 12.61 -4.35 -10.43
C GLN A 56 13.72 -5.12 -11.16
N THR A 57 13.50 -6.41 -11.44
CA THR A 57 14.50 -7.27 -12.10
C THR A 57 14.22 -7.43 -13.59
N ALA A 58 13.00 -7.87 -13.93
CA ALA A 58 12.62 -8.23 -15.30
C ALA A 58 11.41 -7.44 -15.82
N GLY A 59 11.04 -6.34 -15.16
CA GLY A 59 9.88 -5.54 -15.56
C GLY A 59 8.57 -6.27 -15.35
N ILE A 60 7.61 -5.99 -16.23
CA ILE A 60 6.28 -6.62 -16.21
C ILE A 60 5.71 -6.73 -17.62
N SER A 61 5.16 -7.90 -17.94
CA SER A 61 4.38 -8.16 -19.15
C SER A 61 3.07 -8.86 -18.79
N GLY A 62 2.16 -8.93 -19.75
CA GLY A 62 0.83 -9.52 -19.58
C GLY A 62 0.90 -10.99 -19.15
N ASP A 63 1.57 -11.80 -19.97
CA ASP A 63 1.83 -13.22 -19.74
C ASP A 63 2.54 -13.48 -18.40
N MET A 64 3.53 -12.66 -18.02
CA MET A 64 4.24 -12.80 -16.74
C MET A 64 3.33 -12.53 -15.55
N LEU A 65 2.52 -11.47 -15.59
CA LEU A 65 1.58 -11.18 -14.50
C LEU A 65 0.53 -12.28 -14.37
N LEU A 66 -0.11 -12.67 -15.46
CA LEU A 66 -1.09 -13.77 -15.45
C LEU A 66 -0.47 -15.07 -14.94
N SER A 67 0.71 -15.44 -15.43
CA SER A 67 1.41 -16.66 -15.00
C SER A 67 1.78 -16.63 -13.51
N SER A 68 2.20 -15.47 -13.00
CA SER A 68 2.53 -15.31 -11.58
C SER A 68 1.29 -15.45 -10.67
N LEU A 69 0.14 -14.95 -11.12
CA LEU A 69 -1.13 -15.12 -10.39
C LEU A 69 -1.66 -16.56 -10.48
N ALA A 70 -1.55 -17.19 -11.65
CA ALA A 70 -1.89 -18.61 -11.82
C ALA A 70 -1.02 -19.52 -10.94
N ASP A 71 0.21 -19.11 -10.66
CA ASP A 71 1.13 -19.81 -9.77
C ASP A 71 0.79 -19.63 -8.29
N LEU A 72 0.26 -18.46 -7.89
CA LEU A 72 -0.32 -18.26 -6.55
C LEU A 72 -1.58 -19.09 -6.32
N ALA A 73 -2.31 -19.41 -7.39
CA ALA A 73 -3.59 -20.09 -7.32
C ALA A 73 -3.46 -21.61 -7.10
N THR A 74 -4.52 -22.22 -6.56
CA THR A 74 -4.60 -23.69 -6.44
C THR A 74 -4.69 -24.34 -7.83
N GLN A 75 -4.42 -25.65 -7.92
CA GLN A 75 -4.52 -26.36 -9.19
C GLN A 75 -5.95 -26.30 -9.78
N GLU A 76 -6.97 -26.36 -8.93
CA GLU A 76 -8.37 -26.27 -9.35
C GLU A 76 -8.71 -24.88 -9.90
N ALA A 77 -8.25 -23.82 -9.22
CA ALA A 77 -8.44 -22.45 -9.70
C ALA A 77 -7.72 -22.23 -11.02
N ARG A 78 -6.49 -22.74 -11.17
CA ARG A 78 -5.73 -22.67 -12.43
C ARG A 78 -6.43 -23.40 -13.57
N ARG A 79 -7.01 -24.57 -13.31
CA ARG A 79 -7.80 -25.31 -14.32
C ARG A 79 -9.03 -24.51 -14.74
N ARG A 80 -9.76 -23.91 -13.79
CA ARG A 80 -10.88 -23.01 -14.11
C ARG A 80 -10.44 -21.83 -14.96
N MET A 81 -9.29 -21.22 -14.67
CA MET A 81 -8.74 -20.12 -15.48
C MET A 81 -8.52 -20.57 -16.92
N ILE A 82 -7.94 -21.75 -17.14
CA ILE A 82 -7.73 -22.31 -18.49
C ILE A 82 -9.07 -22.52 -19.19
N ASP A 83 -10.03 -23.19 -18.54
CA ASP A 83 -11.34 -23.49 -19.12
C ASP A 83 -12.11 -22.21 -19.51
N CYS A 84 -12.10 -21.20 -18.62
CA CYS A 84 -12.72 -19.90 -18.88
C CYS A 84 -12.02 -19.10 -19.98
N LEU A 85 -10.68 -19.07 -20.00
CA LEU A 85 -9.96 -18.37 -21.06
C LEU A 85 -10.17 -19.04 -22.42
N TYR A 86 -10.22 -20.38 -22.44
CA TYR A 86 -10.53 -21.12 -23.66
C TYR A 86 -11.95 -20.81 -24.17
N SER A 87 -12.95 -20.65 -23.29
CA SER A 87 -14.33 -20.31 -23.69
C SER A 87 -14.49 -18.88 -24.22
N CYS A 88 -13.49 -18.00 -24.07
CA CYS A 88 -13.54 -16.65 -24.64
C CYS A 88 -13.68 -16.64 -26.18
N GLN A 89 -13.26 -17.70 -26.86
CA GLN A 89 -13.46 -17.87 -28.30
C GLN A 89 -14.94 -17.95 -28.73
N ASP A 90 -15.83 -18.27 -27.80
CA ASP A 90 -17.28 -18.30 -28.05
C ASP A 90 -17.89 -16.88 -28.03
N ALA A 91 -17.23 -15.94 -27.33
CA ALA A 91 -17.64 -14.54 -27.26
C ALA A 91 -17.03 -13.68 -28.38
N VAL A 92 -15.88 -14.10 -28.90
CA VAL A 92 -15.07 -13.34 -29.86
C VAL A 92 -14.67 -14.26 -31.02
N SER A 93 -15.32 -14.09 -32.17
CA SER A 93 -15.22 -15.01 -33.31
C SER A 93 -13.81 -15.18 -33.86
N TRP A 94 -12.98 -14.13 -33.77
CA TRP A 94 -11.61 -14.13 -34.27
C TRP A 94 -10.56 -14.61 -33.24
N LEU A 95 -10.94 -14.78 -31.97
CA LEU A 95 -10.05 -15.30 -30.94
C LEU A 95 -10.08 -16.84 -31.00
N LYS A 96 -9.30 -17.46 -31.89
CA LYS A 96 -9.25 -18.91 -32.06
C LYS A 96 -8.05 -19.51 -31.33
N ILE A 97 -8.27 -19.97 -30.10
CA ILE A 97 -7.23 -20.55 -29.24
C ILE A 97 -7.08 -22.03 -29.59
N LYS A 98 -5.88 -22.43 -30.02
CA LYS A 98 -5.54 -23.81 -30.39
C LYS A 98 -5.03 -24.61 -29.20
N ASP A 99 -4.15 -24.01 -28.41
CA ASP A 99 -3.61 -24.60 -27.18
C ASP A 99 -3.44 -23.51 -26.13
N LEU A 100 -3.72 -23.85 -24.87
CA LEU A 100 -3.62 -22.95 -23.73
C LEU A 100 -3.20 -23.77 -22.50
N ALA A 101 -2.02 -23.49 -21.96
CA ALA A 101 -1.55 -24.15 -20.74
C ALA A 101 -0.61 -23.27 -19.93
N PHE A 102 -0.59 -23.46 -18.62
CA PHE A 102 0.49 -22.98 -17.76
C PHE A 102 1.53 -24.07 -17.60
N LYS A 103 2.72 -23.88 -18.18
CA LYS A 103 3.82 -24.84 -18.14
C LYS A 103 4.82 -24.46 -17.06
N GLN A 104 5.29 -25.44 -16.29
CA GLN A 104 6.38 -25.20 -15.35
C GLN A 104 7.70 -25.12 -16.12
N VAL A 105 8.45 -24.04 -15.90
CA VAL A 105 9.74 -23.78 -16.55
C VAL A 105 10.80 -23.40 -15.51
N SER A 106 12.06 -23.44 -15.92
CA SER A 106 13.19 -22.91 -15.15
C SER A 106 13.76 -21.68 -15.85
N ARG A 107 14.00 -20.59 -15.10
CA ARG A 107 14.64 -19.37 -15.57
C ARG A 107 15.84 -19.10 -14.67
N SER A 108 17.05 -19.27 -15.21
CA SER A 108 18.30 -19.11 -14.44
C SER A 108 18.31 -19.87 -13.10
N GLY A 109 17.71 -21.08 -13.08
CA GLY A 109 17.61 -21.93 -11.90
C GLY A 109 16.35 -21.73 -11.04
N PHE A 110 15.54 -20.71 -11.32
CA PHE A 110 14.28 -20.46 -10.60
C PHE A 110 13.10 -21.14 -11.27
N ARG A 111 12.28 -21.85 -10.48
CA ARG A 111 11.03 -22.45 -10.94
C ARG A 111 9.95 -21.37 -11.08
N ALA A 112 9.29 -21.32 -12.23
CA ALA A 112 8.18 -20.43 -12.54
C ALA A 112 7.13 -21.13 -13.40
N LEU A 113 5.94 -20.54 -13.53
CA LEU A 113 4.98 -20.89 -14.56
C LEU A 113 5.12 -19.96 -15.76
N GLN A 114 4.94 -20.49 -16.95
CA GLN A 114 4.86 -19.74 -18.19
C GLN A 114 3.53 -20.04 -18.86
N LEU A 115 2.79 -19.00 -19.23
CA LEU A 115 1.63 -19.10 -20.10
C LEU A 115 2.11 -19.54 -21.48
N SER A 116 1.60 -20.65 -21.97
CA SER A 116 1.86 -21.17 -23.32
C SER A 116 0.54 -21.13 -24.06
N ILE A 117 0.44 -20.23 -25.03
CA ILE A 117 -0.74 -20.08 -25.88
C ILE A 117 -0.35 -20.17 -27.36
N SER A 118 -1.25 -20.72 -28.18
CA SER A 118 -1.13 -20.65 -29.63
C SER A 118 -2.50 -20.42 -30.27
N TYR A 119 -2.52 -19.69 -31.37
CA TYR A 119 -3.74 -19.32 -32.08
C TYR A 119 -3.79 -19.97 -33.47
N GLU A 120 -5.00 -20.13 -34.02
CA GLU A 120 -5.15 -20.62 -35.40
C GLU A 120 -4.71 -19.57 -36.44
N GLN A 121 -4.97 -18.29 -36.17
CA GLN A 121 -4.65 -17.14 -37.02
C GLN A 121 -4.34 -15.93 -36.13
N GLU A 122 -3.33 -15.16 -36.52
CA GLU A 122 -2.98 -13.88 -35.89
C GLU A 122 -3.12 -12.76 -36.92
N GLU A 123 -3.89 -11.75 -36.58
CA GLU A 123 -4.10 -10.54 -37.38
C GLU A 123 -4.05 -9.33 -36.46
N GLU A 124 -3.46 -8.23 -36.95
CA GLU A 124 -3.53 -6.94 -36.29
C GLU A 124 -4.96 -6.39 -36.34
N ARG A 125 -5.43 -5.83 -35.22
CA ARG A 125 -6.76 -5.23 -35.10
C ARG A 125 -6.70 -3.82 -34.55
N ARG A 126 -7.76 -3.06 -34.80
CA ARG A 126 -7.92 -1.73 -34.21
C ARG A 126 -8.15 -1.82 -32.70
N GLY A 127 -7.70 -0.82 -31.96
CA GLY A 127 -7.83 -0.75 -30.51
C GLY A 127 -9.27 -0.92 -30.04
N VAL A 128 -10.23 -0.33 -30.75
CA VAL A 128 -11.67 -0.47 -30.47
C VAL A 128 -12.19 -1.91 -30.60
N GLU A 129 -11.67 -2.69 -31.56
CA GLU A 129 -12.09 -4.08 -31.76
C GLU A 129 -11.58 -4.98 -30.63
N VAL A 130 -10.35 -4.71 -30.16
CA VAL A 130 -9.75 -5.42 -29.02
C VAL A 130 -10.46 -5.01 -27.71
N TYR A 131 -10.78 -3.74 -27.53
CA TYR A 131 -11.59 -3.26 -26.39
C TYR A 131 -12.96 -3.93 -26.32
N ASP A 132 -13.67 -3.99 -27.46
CA ASP A 132 -14.96 -4.69 -27.54
C ASP A 132 -14.82 -6.18 -27.23
N ALA A 133 -13.74 -6.82 -27.67
CA ALA A 133 -13.45 -8.21 -27.35
C ALA A 133 -13.24 -8.41 -25.84
N VAL A 134 -12.42 -7.59 -25.18
CA VAL A 134 -12.24 -7.61 -23.72
C VAL A 134 -13.60 -7.47 -23.02
N ALA A 135 -14.42 -6.48 -23.41
CA ALA A 135 -15.74 -6.26 -22.83
C ALA A 135 -16.67 -7.47 -22.98
N ARG A 136 -16.69 -8.10 -24.16
CA ARG A 136 -17.49 -9.31 -24.44
C ARG A 136 -17.01 -10.50 -23.63
N CYS A 137 -15.70 -10.71 -23.54
CA CYS A 137 -15.10 -11.76 -22.73
C CYS A 137 -15.42 -11.57 -21.24
N CYS A 138 -15.25 -10.37 -20.69
CA CYS A 138 -15.60 -10.09 -19.29
C CYS A 138 -17.08 -10.38 -19.00
N LYS A 139 -17.98 -10.03 -19.93
CA LYS A 139 -19.41 -10.33 -19.81
C LYS A 139 -19.69 -11.83 -19.91
N HIS A 140 -19.07 -12.51 -20.87
CA HIS A 140 -19.23 -13.96 -21.08
C HIS A 140 -18.78 -14.76 -19.85
N LEU A 141 -17.65 -14.38 -19.25
CA LEU A 141 -17.13 -15.00 -18.04
C LEU A 141 -17.82 -14.56 -16.75
N SER A 142 -18.83 -13.68 -16.83
CA SER A 142 -19.53 -13.13 -15.67
C SER A 142 -18.57 -12.55 -14.62
N LEU A 143 -17.53 -11.83 -15.07
CA LEU A 143 -16.59 -11.16 -14.17
C LEU A 143 -17.32 -10.12 -13.31
N SER A 144 -16.88 -9.98 -12.06
CA SER A 144 -17.33 -8.92 -11.16
C SER A 144 -17.08 -7.55 -11.76
N GLU A 145 -17.85 -6.55 -11.33
CA GLU A 145 -17.68 -5.17 -11.80
C GLU A 145 -16.27 -4.64 -11.56
N ARG A 146 -15.60 -5.00 -10.45
CA ARG A 146 -14.20 -4.60 -10.19
C ARG A 146 -13.22 -5.23 -11.18
N ALA A 147 -13.38 -6.53 -11.46
CA ALA A 147 -12.53 -7.23 -12.43
C ALA A 147 -12.73 -6.70 -13.86
N LYS A 148 -13.98 -6.43 -14.24
CA LYS A 148 -14.33 -5.84 -15.53
C LYS A 148 -13.80 -4.40 -15.66
N ASP A 149 -13.95 -3.57 -14.63
CA ASP A 149 -13.44 -2.19 -14.60
C ASP A 149 -11.92 -2.17 -14.76
N PHE A 150 -11.20 -3.05 -14.04
CA PHE A 150 -9.75 -3.23 -14.21
C PHE A 150 -9.38 -3.60 -15.67
N ALA A 151 -10.08 -4.57 -16.26
CA ALA A 151 -9.80 -5.03 -17.61
C ALA A 151 -10.00 -3.92 -18.66
N LEU A 152 -11.15 -3.22 -18.59
CA LEU A 152 -11.49 -2.16 -19.53
C LEU A 152 -10.56 -0.95 -19.37
N LYS A 153 -10.26 -0.52 -18.14
CA LYS A 153 -9.32 0.59 -17.91
C LYS A 153 -7.90 0.26 -18.34
N SER A 154 -7.45 -0.98 -18.17
CA SER A 154 -6.15 -1.41 -18.69
C SER A 154 -6.11 -1.30 -20.21
N MET A 155 -7.17 -1.73 -20.89
CA MET A 155 -7.27 -1.56 -22.35
C MET A 155 -7.34 -0.07 -22.75
N GLU A 156 -8.09 0.76 -22.01
CA GLU A 156 -8.16 2.21 -22.28
C GLU A 156 -6.80 2.90 -22.17
N GLU A 157 -5.97 2.55 -21.18
CA GLU A 157 -4.62 3.13 -21.04
C GLU A 157 -3.74 2.82 -22.27
N ILE A 158 -3.83 1.58 -22.78
CA ILE A 158 -3.13 1.18 -24.02
C ILE A 158 -3.62 2.03 -25.20
N VAL A 159 -4.93 2.05 -25.43
CA VAL A 159 -5.53 2.76 -26.58
C VAL A 159 -5.24 4.26 -26.53
N LYS A 160 -5.29 4.88 -25.34
CA LYS A 160 -4.98 6.30 -25.15
C LYS A 160 -3.50 6.61 -25.40
N ALA A 161 -2.60 5.74 -24.95
CA ALA A 161 -1.17 5.90 -25.19
C ALA A 161 -0.86 5.83 -26.69
N GLU A 162 -1.35 4.81 -27.38
CA GLU A 162 -1.17 4.63 -28.83
C GLU A 162 -1.75 5.82 -29.62
N ALA A 163 -2.99 6.24 -29.31
CA ALA A 163 -3.63 7.37 -29.98
C ALA A 163 -2.83 8.66 -29.82
N THR A 164 -2.24 8.87 -28.64
CA THR A 164 -1.40 10.05 -28.36
C THR A 164 -0.09 10.02 -29.14
N ILE A 165 0.57 8.87 -29.22
CA ILE A 165 1.88 8.71 -29.88
C ILE A 165 1.74 8.80 -31.40
N HIS A 166 0.68 8.21 -31.94
CA HIS A 166 0.41 8.20 -33.38
C HIS A 166 -0.36 9.42 -33.86
N MET A 167 -0.82 10.30 -32.95
CA MET A 167 -1.68 11.44 -33.25
C MET A 167 -2.95 11.04 -34.02
N GLU A 168 -3.51 9.90 -33.64
CA GLU A 168 -4.72 9.34 -34.24
C GLU A 168 -5.92 9.53 -33.31
N ASP A 169 -7.11 9.51 -33.89
CA ASP A 169 -8.33 9.44 -33.08
C ASP A 169 -8.42 8.05 -32.43
N ILE A 170 -8.84 8.02 -31.15
CA ILE A 170 -9.02 6.78 -30.36
C ILE A 170 -9.85 5.73 -31.11
N SER A 171 -10.81 6.15 -31.94
CA SER A 171 -11.68 5.24 -32.70
C SER A 171 -10.98 4.52 -33.87
N ASN A 172 -9.86 5.05 -34.35
CA ASN A 172 -9.15 4.56 -35.53
C ASN A 172 -7.77 3.97 -35.22
N VAL A 173 -7.30 4.08 -33.98
CA VAL A 173 -5.94 3.65 -33.62
C VAL A 173 -5.74 2.15 -33.83
N HIS A 174 -4.63 1.81 -34.46
CA HIS A 174 -4.14 0.43 -34.58
C HIS A 174 -3.12 0.15 -33.48
N LEU A 175 -3.17 -1.05 -32.89
CA LEU A 175 -2.24 -1.45 -31.84
C LEU A 175 -0.97 -2.01 -32.50
N HIS A 176 -0.01 -1.14 -32.80
CA HIS A 176 1.18 -1.48 -33.56
C HIS A 176 2.26 -2.20 -32.74
N GLU A 177 2.25 -1.99 -31.42
CA GLU A 177 3.24 -2.57 -30.51
C GLU A 177 2.78 -3.88 -29.85
N ILE A 178 1.53 -4.33 -30.09
CA ILE A 178 0.92 -5.43 -29.32
C ILE A 178 0.10 -6.41 -30.17
N SER A 179 0.28 -7.71 -29.91
CA SER A 179 -0.58 -8.78 -30.44
C SER A 179 -1.99 -8.67 -29.90
N SER A 180 -2.98 -8.56 -30.80
CA SER A 180 -4.38 -8.36 -30.45
C SER A 180 -4.98 -9.52 -29.64
N ALA A 181 -4.62 -10.77 -29.97
CA ALA A 181 -5.14 -11.94 -29.27
C ALA A 181 -4.49 -12.13 -27.89
N ASP A 182 -3.17 -11.92 -27.78
CA ASP A 182 -2.44 -12.00 -26.51
C ASP A 182 -2.95 -10.94 -25.53
N THR A 183 -3.18 -9.72 -26.00
CA THR A 183 -3.71 -8.62 -25.18
C THR A 183 -5.04 -8.99 -24.51
N VAL A 184 -5.96 -9.60 -25.26
CA VAL A 184 -7.26 -10.04 -24.71
C VAL A 184 -7.05 -11.09 -23.63
N VAL A 185 -6.24 -12.11 -23.92
CA VAL A 185 -5.99 -13.22 -22.99
C VAL A 185 -5.28 -12.75 -21.73
N ASP A 186 -4.27 -11.89 -21.87
CA ASP A 186 -3.51 -11.34 -20.75
C ASP A 186 -4.38 -10.48 -19.84
N ILE A 187 -5.14 -9.54 -20.39
CA ILE A 187 -5.98 -8.63 -19.60
C ILE A 187 -7.14 -9.38 -18.95
N VAL A 188 -7.90 -10.17 -19.74
CA VAL A 188 -9.06 -10.91 -19.23
C VAL A 188 -8.62 -12.01 -18.26
N GLY A 189 -7.54 -12.72 -18.59
CA GLY A 189 -6.97 -13.76 -17.75
C GLY A 189 -6.45 -13.21 -16.44
N THR A 190 -5.76 -12.06 -16.45
CA THR A 190 -5.32 -11.39 -15.23
C THR A 190 -6.52 -10.96 -14.38
N ALA A 191 -7.55 -10.37 -14.99
CA ALA A 191 -8.77 -9.98 -14.27
C ALA A 191 -9.46 -11.19 -13.61
N LEU A 192 -9.55 -12.31 -14.33
CA LEU A 192 -10.08 -13.57 -13.80
C LEU A 192 -9.22 -14.12 -12.67
N ALA A 193 -7.90 -14.14 -12.82
CA ALA A 193 -6.98 -14.65 -11.82
C ALA A 193 -7.02 -13.82 -10.52
N LEU A 194 -7.05 -12.49 -10.63
CA LEU A 194 -7.22 -11.58 -9.49
C LEU A 194 -8.56 -11.82 -8.77
N GLN A 195 -9.63 -12.07 -9.52
CA GLN A 195 -10.94 -12.41 -8.95
C GLN A 195 -10.92 -13.76 -8.21
N GLU A 196 -10.39 -14.82 -8.81
CA GLU A 196 -10.26 -16.14 -8.19
C GLU A 196 -9.41 -16.10 -6.91
N LEU A 197 -8.41 -15.21 -6.87
CA LEU A 197 -7.56 -14.98 -5.71
C LEU A 197 -8.16 -13.98 -4.69
N ASN A 198 -9.35 -13.43 -4.95
CA ASN A 198 -10.01 -12.41 -4.12
C ASN A 198 -9.16 -11.16 -3.88
N LEU A 199 -8.37 -10.73 -4.88
CA LEU A 199 -7.44 -9.60 -4.78
C LEU A 199 -8.09 -8.24 -5.10
N PHE A 200 -9.37 -8.22 -5.47
CA PHE A 200 -10.15 -6.99 -5.66
C PHE A 200 -10.88 -6.52 -4.39
N ASN A 201 -10.68 -7.18 -3.24
CA ASN A 201 -11.35 -6.79 -1.99
C ASN A 201 -10.77 -5.49 -1.40
N ASP A 202 -11.58 -4.74 -0.65
CA ASP A 202 -11.18 -3.43 -0.09
C ASP A 202 -10.09 -3.51 0.99
N ASP A 203 -9.82 -4.70 1.51
CA ASP A 203 -8.77 -4.99 2.47
C ASP A 203 -7.45 -5.44 1.84
N VAL A 204 -7.36 -5.38 0.50
CA VAL A 204 -6.16 -5.70 -0.28
C VAL A 204 -5.51 -4.40 -0.76
N GLU A 205 -4.24 -4.19 -0.41
CA GLU A 205 -3.42 -3.12 -0.98
C GLU A 205 -2.38 -3.71 -1.93
N ILE A 206 -2.33 -3.20 -3.16
CA ILE A 206 -1.37 -3.66 -4.18
C ILE A 206 -0.35 -2.56 -4.45
N TYR A 207 0.92 -2.91 -4.36
CA TYR A 207 2.07 -2.05 -4.63
C TYR A 207 2.97 -2.70 -5.68
N ALA A 208 3.76 -1.87 -6.35
CA ALA A 208 4.88 -2.33 -7.17
C ALA A 208 6.20 -1.97 -6.51
N THR A 209 7.28 -2.65 -6.85
CA THR A 209 8.64 -2.09 -6.69
C THR A 209 8.91 -1.04 -7.76
N LYS A 210 10.14 -0.51 -7.84
CA LYS A 210 10.60 0.18 -9.06
C LYS A 210 10.39 -0.72 -10.28
N VAL A 211 10.06 -0.10 -11.42
CA VAL A 211 9.69 -0.82 -12.64
C VAL A 211 10.87 -0.84 -13.59
N ALA A 212 11.46 -2.02 -13.82
CA ALA A 212 12.51 -2.18 -14.82
C ALA A 212 11.90 -2.14 -16.22
N VAL A 213 12.24 -1.11 -16.99
CA VAL A 213 11.74 -0.90 -18.36
C VAL A 213 12.71 -1.47 -19.41
N GLY A 214 13.91 -1.85 -18.99
CA GLY A 214 14.95 -2.35 -19.89
C GLY A 214 15.75 -1.22 -20.53
N GLY A 215 16.52 -1.53 -21.56
CA GLY A 215 17.33 -0.55 -22.31
C GLY A 215 17.53 -0.93 -23.76
N GLY A 216 18.41 -0.20 -24.46
CA GLY A 216 18.71 -0.46 -25.86
C GLY A 216 17.63 0.04 -26.81
N TYR A 217 17.27 -0.78 -27.78
CA TYR A 217 16.35 -0.42 -28.85
C TYR A 217 15.35 -1.55 -29.12
N VAL A 218 14.11 -1.17 -29.41
CA VAL A 218 13.04 -2.09 -29.82
C VAL A 218 12.74 -1.87 -31.30
N SER A 219 12.36 -2.92 -32.03
CA SER A 219 11.99 -2.82 -33.44
C SER A 219 10.52 -3.15 -33.62
N PHE A 220 9.78 -2.23 -34.25
CA PHE A 220 8.35 -2.37 -34.55
C PHE A 220 8.11 -2.20 -36.05
N SER A 221 6.84 -2.27 -36.47
CA SER A 221 6.39 -1.98 -37.84
C SER A 221 6.87 -0.60 -38.35
N HIS A 222 7.11 0.34 -37.45
CA HIS A 222 7.59 1.70 -37.73
C HIS A 222 9.11 1.88 -37.66
N GLY A 223 9.88 0.79 -37.49
CA GLY A 223 11.33 0.81 -37.42
C GLY A 223 11.88 0.68 -36.02
N ARG A 224 13.11 1.14 -35.81
CA ARG A 224 13.87 0.93 -34.56
C ARG A 224 13.80 2.16 -33.67
N VAL A 225 13.24 2.01 -32.47
CA VAL A 225 13.05 3.07 -31.47
C VAL A 225 13.84 2.78 -30.20
N SER A 226 14.13 3.81 -29.40
CA SER A 226 14.77 3.61 -28.09
C SER A 226 13.85 2.88 -27.12
N ASN A 227 14.41 2.03 -26.27
CA ASN A 227 13.72 1.49 -25.10
C ASN A 227 14.01 2.37 -23.88
N PRO A 228 13.02 2.83 -23.08
CA PRO A 228 11.59 2.45 -23.09
C PRO A 228 10.84 2.91 -24.34
N ALA A 229 9.98 2.06 -24.87
CA ALA A 229 9.05 2.43 -25.93
C ALA A 229 8.14 3.59 -25.49
N SER A 230 7.71 4.41 -26.45
CA SER A 230 6.91 5.61 -26.19
C SER A 230 5.60 5.30 -25.46
N ALA A 231 4.96 4.17 -25.79
CA ALA A 231 3.70 3.74 -25.17
C ALA A 231 3.85 3.53 -23.66
N ILE A 232 4.96 2.91 -23.25
CA ILE A 232 5.28 2.69 -21.82
C ILE A 232 5.41 4.04 -21.10
N LEU A 233 6.13 4.99 -21.70
CA LEU A 233 6.32 6.32 -21.09
C LEU A 233 5.01 7.09 -20.98
N GLU A 234 4.15 7.03 -22.00
CA GLU A 234 2.86 7.71 -21.97
C GLU A 234 1.92 7.10 -20.92
N ILE A 235 1.89 5.76 -20.77
CA ILE A 235 1.09 5.07 -19.73
C ILE A 235 1.52 5.49 -18.31
N PHE A 236 2.82 5.60 -18.05
CA PHE A 236 3.33 5.98 -16.73
C PHE A 236 3.32 7.49 -16.46
N LYS A 237 3.09 8.33 -17.47
CA LYS A 237 3.12 9.78 -17.36
C LYS A 237 2.10 10.30 -16.34
N GLY A 238 2.59 11.07 -15.37
CA GLY A 238 1.77 11.61 -14.28
C GLY A 238 1.32 10.57 -13.24
N LYS A 239 1.80 9.32 -13.32
CA LYS A 239 1.53 8.26 -12.34
C LYS A 239 2.67 8.18 -11.31
N ARG A 240 2.39 7.60 -10.13
CA ARG A 240 3.35 7.47 -9.01
C ARG A 240 4.22 6.23 -9.13
N PHE A 241 4.92 6.07 -10.25
CA PHE A 241 5.82 4.94 -10.50
C PHE A 241 7.22 5.43 -10.86
N THR A 242 8.22 4.82 -10.24
CA THR A 242 9.63 5.04 -10.53
C THR A 242 10.09 4.02 -11.58
N LEU A 243 10.49 4.51 -12.75
CA LEU A 243 11.03 3.70 -13.83
C LEU A 243 12.56 3.61 -13.71
N ILE A 244 13.11 2.43 -13.94
CA ILE A 244 14.56 2.19 -13.97
C ILE A 244 14.93 1.49 -15.28
N GLY A 245 15.97 1.97 -15.96
CA GLY A 245 16.49 1.32 -17.17
C GLY A 245 17.27 0.04 -16.87
N GLY A 246 17.54 -0.75 -17.91
CA GLY A 246 18.30 -1.99 -17.82
C GLY A 246 17.59 -3.08 -16.99
N PRO A 247 18.30 -4.13 -16.54
CA PRO A 247 19.74 -4.39 -16.72
C PRO A 247 20.09 -5.06 -18.06
N VAL A 248 19.14 -5.19 -18.99
CA VAL A 248 19.36 -5.77 -20.33
C VAL A 248 19.00 -4.77 -21.44
N GLU A 249 19.60 -4.94 -22.61
CA GLU A 249 19.31 -4.16 -23.83
C GLU A 249 18.08 -4.72 -24.59
N HIS A 250 17.03 -5.07 -23.85
CA HIS A 250 15.75 -5.55 -24.36
C HIS A 250 14.60 -4.87 -23.61
N GLU A 251 13.40 -4.88 -24.20
CA GLU A 251 12.17 -4.50 -23.52
C GLU A 251 11.88 -5.47 -22.37
N LEU A 252 11.70 -4.92 -21.16
CA LEU A 252 11.36 -5.71 -19.96
C LEU A 252 9.93 -5.44 -19.47
N THR A 253 9.46 -4.21 -19.66
CA THR A 253 8.07 -3.86 -19.40
C THR A 253 7.37 -3.66 -20.71
N THR A 254 6.29 -4.39 -20.98
CA THR A 254 5.50 -4.21 -22.21
C THR A 254 4.37 -3.20 -21.98
N PRO A 255 3.80 -2.59 -23.03
CA PRO A 255 2.63 -1.71 -22.90
C PRO A 255 1.47 -2.37 -22.14
N THR A 256 1.17 -3.64 -22.42
CA THR A 256 0.15 -4.42 -21.70
C THR A 256 0.48 -4.56 -20.21
N GLY A 257 1.72 -4.91 -19.86
CA GLY A 257 2.16 -5.02 -18.48
C GLY A 257 2.08 -3.69 -17.74
N ALA A 258 2.52 -2.59 -18.37
CA ALA A 258 2.45 -1.25 -17.82
C ALA A 258 1.00 -0.82 -17.55
N ALA A 259 0.10 -1.01 -18.52
CA ALA A 259 -1.30 -0.62 -18.43
C ALA A 259 -2.04 -1.35 -17.30
N MET A 260 -1.79 -2.66 -17.15
CA MET A 260 -2.32 -3.42 -16.02
C MET A 260 -1.72 -2.95 -14.69
N LEU A 261 -0.42 -2.68 -14.64
CA LEU A 261 0.25 -2.26 -13.41
C LEU A 261 -0.32 -0.95 -12.87
N VAL A 262 -0.51 0.06 -13.72
CA VAL A 262 -1.02 1.38 -13.29
C VAL A 262 -2.49 1.34 -12.86
N ASN A 263 -3.26 0.35 -13.33
CA ASN A 263 -4.65 0.13 -12.93
C ASN A 263 -4.80 -0.80 -11.72
N LEU A 264 -3.75 -1.53 -11.34
CA LEU A 264 -3.76 -2.48 -10.24
C LEU A 264 -3.03 -1.94 -9.00
N ALA A 265 -1.81 -1.44 -9.18
CA ALA A 265 -0.94 -1.01 -8.09
C ALA A 265 -1.12 0.49 -7.80
N ARG A 266 -1.09 0.86 -6.52
CA ARG A 266 -1.26 2.25 -6.07
C ARG A 266 -0.07 3.15 -6.45
N CYS A 267 1.14 2.61 -6.29
CA CYS A 267 2.41 3.28 -6.57
C CYS A 267 3.57 2.29 -6.56
N SER A 268 4.74 2.71 -7.05
CA SER A 268 6.00 2.02 -6.80
C SER A 268 6.56 2.33 -5.42
N LEU A 269 7.24 1.37 -4.80
CA LEU A 269 7.98 1.51 -3.56
C LEU A 269 9.49 1.41 -3.84
N ASP A 270 10.29 2.16 -3.08
CA ASP A 270 11.76 2.03 -3.12
C ASP A 270 12.25 0.70 -2.54
N PHE A 271 11.56 0.24 -1.49
CA PHE A 271 11.84 -1.00 -0.79
C PHE A 271 10.54 -1.75 -0.49
N TYR A 272 10.63 -3.06 -0.30
CA TYR A 272 9.50 -3.84 0.18
C TYR A 272 8.95 -3.26 1.51
N PRO A 273 7.62 -3.18 1.67
CA PRO A 273 7.03 -2.76 2.93
C PRO A 273 7.27 -3.83 4.01
N ALA A 274 6.94 -3.53 5.27
CA ALA A 274 6.85 -4.58 6.28
C ALA A 274 5.60 -5.45 6.04
N PHE A 275 5.76 -6.77 5.96
CA PHE A 275 4.69 -7.76 5.86
C PHE A 275 5.17 -9.15 6.32
N GLU A 276 4.23 -9.99 6.70
CA GLU A 276 4.41 -11.43 6.83
C GLU A 276 4.17 -12.07 5.46
N CYS A 277 5.17 -12.75 4.90
CA CYS A 277 5.04 -13.40 3.60
C CYS A 277 4.15 -14.64 3.72
N VAL A 278 3.03 -14.66 2.98
CA VAL A 278 2.06 -15.76 2.98
C VAL A 278 2.30 -16.70 1.80
N ASN A 279 2.46 -16.14 0.60
CA ASN A 279 2.69 -16.93 -0.60
C ASN A 279 3.42 -16.09 -1.67
N VAL A 280 4.04 -16.76 -2.65
CA VAL A 280 4.75 -16.12 -3.76
C VAL A 280 4.47 -16.87 -5.04
N GLY A 281 4.02 -16.15 -6.06
CA GLY A 281 3.87 -16.67 -7.41
C GLY A 281 4.93 -16.13 -8.34
N TYR A 282 5.35 -16.96 -9.27
CA TYR A 282 6.42 -16.66 -10.21
C TYR A 282 5.95 -16.94 -11.64
N GLY A 283 5.91 -15.88 -12.44
CA GLY A 283 5.53 -15.93 -13.85
C GLY A 283 6.73 -15.66 -14.74
N ALA A 284 7.08 -16.60 -15.62
CA ALA A 284 8.18 -16.47 -16.56
C ALA A 284 7.71 -15.89 -17.89
N GLY A 285 8.49 -14.95 -18.44
CA GLY A 285 8.26 -14.43 -19.78
C GLY A 285 8.78 -15.38 -20.86
N MET A 286 8.40 -15.11 -22.10
CA MET A 286 8.82 -15.87 -23.28
C MET A 286 10.32 -15.75 -23.60
N GLN A 287 10.88 -14.55 -23.46
CA GLN A 287 12.30 -14.32 -23.74
C GLN A 287 13.20 -14.91 -22.65
N GLU A 288 14.41 -15.31 -23.01
CA GLU A 288 15.44 -15.76 -22.07
C GLU A 288 16.63 -14.79 -22.12
N PHE A 289 17.08 -14.36 -20.94
CA PHE A 289 18.24 -13.49 -20.79
C PHE A 289 19.34 -14.22 -20.01
N THR A 290 20.59 -13.92 -20.33
CA THR A 290 21.76 -14.54 -19.70
C THR A 290 22.11 -13.91 -18.35
N SER A 291 21.85 -12.62 -18.17
CA SER A 291 22.25 -11.86 -16.97
C SER A 291 21.21 -11.86 -15.87
N ILE A 292 19.93 -12.06 -16.20
CA ILE A 292 18.80 -12.03 -15.24
C ILE A 292 17.77 -13.11 -15.59
N PRO A 293 17.02 -13.64 -14.61
CA PRO A 293 15.86 -14.46 -14.91
C PRO A 293 14.72 -13.57 -15.43
N ASN A 294 14.21 -13.86 -16.64
CA ASN A 294 13.03 -13.17 -17.17
C ASN A 294 11.74 -13.68 -16.49
N MET A 295 11.47 -13.15 -15.30
CA MET A 295 10.31 -13.55 -14.51
C MET A 295 9.81 -12.43 -13.60
N LEU A 296 8.50 -12.38 -13.44
CA LEU A 296 7.81 -11.54 -12.48
C LEU A 296 7.49 -12.34 -11.21
N LYS A 297 7.70 -11.70 -10.06
CA LYS A 297 7.35 -12.24 -8.75
C LYS A 297 6.21 -11.45 -8.15
N VAL A 298 5.12 -12.11 -7.79
CA VAL A 298 4.01 -11.51 -7.05
C VAL A 298 3.97 -12.11 -5.66
N VAL A 299 4.17 -11.26 -4.66
CA VAL A 299 4.25 -11.65 -3.25
C VAL A 299 2.94 -11.30 -2.57
N LEU A 300 2.24 -12.32 -2.06
CA LEU A 300 1.09 -12.16 -1.19
C LEU A 300 1.57 -12.16 0.27
N GLY A 301 1.25 -11.08 0.97
CA GLY A 301 1.63 -10.86 2.35
C GLY A 301 0.47 -10.41 3.22
N LYS A 302 0.70 -10.42 4.53
CA LYS A 302 -0.19 -9.85 5.52
C LYS A 302 0.50 -8.74 6.29
N ALA A 303 -0.17 -7.61 6.46
CA ALA A 303 0.35 -6.51 7.26
C ALA A 303 -0.62 -6.11 8.37
N SER A 304 -0.07 -5.81 9.55
CA SER A 304 -0.80 -5.18 10.63
C SER A 304 -0.83 -3.67 10.41
N LYS A 305 -2.02 -3.06 10.42
CA LYS A 305 -2.19 -1.60 10.29
C LYS A 305 -1.85 -0.81 11.57
N ILE A 306 -1.35 -1.43 12.64
CA ILE A 306 -1.15 -0.68 13.91
C ILE A 306 0.01 0.30 13.77
N TYR A 307 1.09 -0.09 13.11
CA TYR A 307 2.26 0.76 12.92
C TYR A 307 2.56 0.89 11.43
N ALA A 308 2.49 2.10 10.90
CA ALA A 308 3.09 2.44 9.62
C ALA A 308 4.54 2.88 9.86
N ARG A 309 5.42 2.54 8.92
CA ARG A 309 6.78 3.04 8.89
C ARG A 309 6.85 4.14 7.83
N ASP A 310 7.35 5.30 8.21
CA ASP A 310 7.72 6.36 7.29
C ASP A 310 9.15 6.83 7.58
N SER A 311 9.68 7.72 6.75
CA SER A 311 10.92 8.43 7.05
C SER A 311 10.64 9.89 7.38
N ILE A 312 11.49 10.46 8.22
CA ILE A 312 11.46 11.87 8.58
C ILE A 312 12.88 12.42 8.63
N ILE A 313 13.05 13.67 8.21
CA ILE A 313 14.35 14.33 8.22
C ILE A 313 14.46 15.19 9.47
N MET A 314 15.59 15.09 10.15
CA MET A 314 16.00 15.99 11.22
C MET A 314 17.05 16.96 10.70
N LEU A 315 16.75 18.24 10.79
CA LEU A 315 17.68 19.34 10.56
C LEU A 315 18.14 19.87 11.91
N GLU A 316 19.44 20.06 12.08
CA GLU A 316 20.00 20.52 13.35
C GLU A 316 21.15 21.51 13.17
N THR A 317 21.11 22.62 13.91
CA THR A 317 22.21 23.58 13.99
C THR A 317 22.42 24.09 15.42
N ASN A 318 23.66 24.50 15.72
CA ASN A 318 23.98 25.18 16.98
C ASN A 318 24.00 26.69 16.72
N LEU A 319 23.47 27.47 17.64
CA LEU A 319 23.37 28.93 17.61
C LEU A 319 23.96 29.46 18.92
N ASP A 320 25.13 30.12 18.87
CA ASP A 320 25.80 30.71 20.04
C ASP A 320 25.86 32.24 20.02
N ASP A 321 25.42 32.86 18.93
CA ASP A 321 25.45 34.30 18.66
C ASP A 321 24.06 34.87 18.30
N VAL A 322 22.99 34.10 18.56
CA VAL A 322 21.61 34.47 18.22
C VAL A 322 20.79 34.72 19.48
N GLU A 323 20.05 35.82 19.50
CA GLU A 323 19.15 36.19 20.59
C GLU A 323 17.89 35.33 20.62
N GLY A 324 17.34 35.09 21.81
CA GLY A 324 16.18 34.23 22.03
C GLY A 324 14.92 34.68 21.27
N GLU A 325 14.69 35.99 21.12
CA GLU A 325 13.55 36.53 20.36
C GLU A 325 13.63 36.16 18.87
N LEU A 326 14.83 36.23 18.30
CA LEU A 326 15.06 35.83 16.91
C LEU A 326 14.83 34.32 16.74
N ILE A 327 15.31 33.51 17.68
CA ILE A 327 15.09 32.05 17.68
C ILE A 327 13.58 31.72 17.71
N ALA A 328 12.80 32.42 18.52
CA ALA A 328 11.35 32.23 18.57
C ALA A 328 10.70 32.55 17.21
N GLY A 329 11.06 33.68 16.59
CA GLY A 329 10.56 34.04 15.27
C GLY A 329 10.94 33.05 14.16
N VAL A 330 12.14 32.46 14.24
CA VAL A 330 12.58 31.38 13.33
C VAL A 330 11.68 30.16 13.49
N VAL A 331 11.39 29.73 14.72
CA VAL A 331 10.52 28.57 15.00
C VAL A 331 9.13 28.78 14.40
N ASP A 332 8.52 29.94 14.61
CA ASP A 332 7.19 30.24 14.07
C ASP A 332 7.15 30.18 12.54
N ARG A 333 8.18 30.71 11.88
CA ARG A 333 8.29 30.61 10.41
C ARG A 333 8.46 29.16 9.96
N LEU A 334 9.31 28.38 10.61
CA LEU A 334 9.53 26.99 10.24
C LEU A 334 8.24 26.18 10.34
N MET A 335 7.50 26.33 11.44
CA MET A 335 6.19 25.68 11.63
C MET A 335 5.19 26.10 10.54
N SER A 336 5.16 27.39 10.20
CA SER A 336 4.27 27.92 9.15
C SER A 336 4.64 27.47 7.73
N HIS A 337 5.87 26.98 7.51
CA HIS A 337 6.38 26.59 6.19
C HIS A 337 6.61 25.08 6.05
N GLY A 338 5.95 24.27 6.89
CA GLY A 338 5.90 22.82 6.72
C GLY A 338 6.84 22.01 7.61
N ALA A 339 7.45 22.61 8.65
CA ALA A 339 8.07 21.82 9.70
C ALA A 339 7.01 20.98 10.42
N ARG A 340 7.31 19.70 10.66
CA ARG A 340 6.47 18.78 11.44
C ARG A 340 6.60 19.05 12.93
N ASP A 341 7.80 19.45 13.35
CA ASP A 341 8.12 19.83 14.72
C ASP A 341 9.37 20.73 14.72
N ALA A 342 9.47 21.61 15.71
CA ALA A 342 10.63 22.47 15.91
C ALA A 342 10.87 22.66 17.42
N SER A 343 12.10 22.41 17.86
CA SER A 343 12.48 22.45 19.27
C SER A 343 13.81 23.15 19.49
N ILE A 344 13.94 23.79 20.65
CA ILE A 344 15.14 24.50 21.09
C ILE A 344 15.69 23.79 22.33
N ILE A 345 16.93 23.32 22.23
CA ILE A 345 17.64 22.65 23.33
C ILE A 345 18.75 23.58 23.82
N GLN A 346 18.76 23.89 25.11
CA GLN A 346 19.84 24.69 25.70
C GLN A 346 21.13 23.84 25.81
N ALA A 347 22.26 24.44 25.45
CA ALA A 347 23.57 23.79 25.50
C ALA A 347 24.66 24.79 25.91
N ILE A 348 25.79 24.27 26.41
CA ILE A 348 27.01 25.06 26.59
C ILE A 348 27.98 24.70 25.46
N GLY A 349 28.31 25.71 24.66
CA GLY A 349 29.23 25.61 23.54
C GLY A 349 30.69 25.76 23.93
N LYS A 350 31.55 25.86 22.91
CA LYS A 350 32.98 26.10 23.10
C LYS A 350 33.20 27.39 23.91
N LYS A 351 34.29 27.43 24.69
CA LYS A 351 34.66 28.58 25.53
C LYS A 351 33.58 28.94 26.59
N GLY A 352 32.72 27.99 26.97
CA GLY A 352 31.71 28.18 28.00
C GLY A 352 30.54 29.07 27.59
N ARG A 353 30.34 29.30 26.29
CA ARG A 353 29.25 30.16 25.79
C ARG A 353 27.90 29.46 25.93
N PRO A 354 26.87 30.11 26.50
CA PRO A 354 25.50 29.66 26.32
C PRO A 354 25.16 29.55 24.84
N SER A 355 24.47 28.50 24.45
CA SER A 355 24.10 28.22 23.07
C SER A 355 22.76 27.48 23.00
N TYR A 356 22.14 27.53 21.83
CA TYR A 356 20.90 26.84 21.53
C TYR A 356 21.13 25.85 20.40
N ILE A 357 20.56 24.66 20.50
CA ILE A 357 20.47 23.71 19.40
C ILE A 357 19.05 23.82 18.86
N LEU A 358 18.92 24.34 17.64
CA LEU A 358 17.66 24.35 16.90
C LEU A 358 17.55 23.02 16.17
N ARG A 359 16.51 22.25 16.50
CA ARG A 359 16.20 20.96 15.88
C ARG A 359 14.82 21.01 15.22
N VAL A 360 14.77 20.67 13.94
CA VAL A 360 13.56 20.73 13.11
C VAL A 360 13.33 19.35 12.50
N LEU A 361 12.11 18.84 12.63
CA LEU A 361 11.67 17.63 11.94
C LEU A 361 10.82 18.02 10.73
N CYS A 362 11.07 17.43 9.57
CA CYS A 362 10.31 17.71 8.34
C CYS A 362 10.23 16.51 7.40
N ASP A 363 9.25 16.54 6.51
CA ASP A 363 9.21 15.60 5.39
C ASP A 363 10.26 16.00 4.33
N ASN A 364 10.63 15.07 3.45
CA ASN A 364 11.65 15.29 2.42
C ASN A 364 11.31 16.47 1.51
N ASP A 365 10.04 16.58 1.09
CA ASP A 365 9.57 17.64 0.18
C ASP A 365 9.73 19.06 0.76
N ALA A 366 9.70 19.21 2.09
CA ALA A 366 9.82 20.49 2.76
C ALA A 366 11.29 20.87 3.06
N MET A 367 12.22 19.91 3.01
CA MET A 367 13.60 20.08 3.48
C MET A 367 14.30 21.28 2.84
N SER A 368 14.28 21.39 1.50
CA SER A 368 14.99 22.45 0.78
C SER A 368 14.50 23.85 1.16
N ASN A 369 13.19 24.00 1.38
CA ASN A 369 12.61 25.27 1.81
C ASN A 369 13.00 25.61 3.25
N LEU A 370 12.92 24.63 4.15
CA LEU A 370 13.25 24.83 5.57
C LEU A 370 14.74 25.11 5.79
N LEU A 371 15.63 24.47 5.04
CA LEU A 371 17.06 24.79 5.03
C LEU A 371 17.31 26.26 4.67
N ASN A 372 16.64 26.78 3.64
CA ASN A 372 16.77 28.18 3.24
C ASN A 372 16.31 29.15 4.34
N ILE A 373 15.20 28.83 5.03
CA ILE A 373 14.71 29.62 6.16
C ILE A 373 15.75 29.60 7.28
N MET A 374 16.25 28.43 7.67
CA MET A 374 17.24 28.31 8.74
C MET A 374 18.52 29.08 8.41
N PHE A 375 19.08 28.95 7.20
CA PHE A 375 20.27 29.70 6.80
C PHE A 375 20.05 31.22 6.82
N ARG A 376 18.94 31.70 6.24
CA ARG A 376 18.68 33.15 6.12
C ARG A 376 18.35 33.81 7.45
N GLU A 377 17.56 33.15 8.27
CA GLU A 377 17.00 33.77 9.47
C GLU A 377 17.92 33.61 10.68
N SER A 378 18.59 32.46 10.83
CA SER A 378 19.48 32.22 11.97
C SER A 378 20.93 32.69 11.73
N GLY A 379 21.32 32.90 10.48
CA GLY A 379 22.71 33.26 10.13
C GLY A 379 23.71 32.11 10.28
N THR A 380 23.26 30.88 10.59
CA THR A 380 24.15 29.72 10.67
C THR A 380 24.90 29.48 9.36
N LEU A 381 26.12 28.95 9.47
CA LEU A 381 26.94 28.59 8.31
C LEU A 381 26.83 27.09 7.97
N GLY A 382 26.12 26.30 8.77
CA GLY A 382 26.00 24.87 8.53
C GLY A 382 24.84 24.23 9.28
N ILE A 383 24.14 23.33 8.60
CA ILE A 383 23.02 22.56 9.15
C ILE A 383 23.33 21.08 8.93
N ARG A 384 23.20 20.29 9.99
CA ARG A 384 23.31 18.82 9.94
C ARG A 384 21.97 18.26 9.51
N VAL A 385 22.01 17.25 8.63
CA VAL A 385 20.83 16.55 8.12
C VAL A 385 20.95 15.08 8.45
N GLN A 386 19.93 14.52 9.08
CA GLN A 386 19.84 13.09 9.35
C GLN A 386 18.45 12.57 9.02
N GLU A 387 18.39 11.48 8.27
CA GLU A 387 17.14 10.76 8.01
C GLU A 387 16.91 9.72 9.10
N TYR A 388 15.67 9.67 9.60
CA TYR A 388 15.22 8.72 10.61
C TYR A 388 14.08 7.88 10.06
N ASP A 389 14.16 6.58 10.31
CA ASP A 389 12.99 5.71 10.29
C ASP A 389 12.08 6.07 11.46
N ARG A 390 10.78 6.24 11.17
CA ARG A 390 9.77 6.53 12.18
C ARG A 390 8.63 5.53 12.06
N TYR A 391 8.26 4.95 13.20
CA TYR A 391 7.03 4.18 13.33
C TYR A 391 5.93 5.11 13.83
N ILE A 392 4.87 5.25 13.04
CA ILE A 392 3.68 6.03 13.37
C ILE A 392 2.48 5.10 13.57
N LEU A 393 1.54 5.50 14.41
CA LEU A 393 0.27 4.79 14.51
C LEU A 393 -0.53 5.01 13.23
N ALA A 394 -0.82 3.92 12.50
CA ALA A 394 -1.65 3.98 11.31
C ALA A 394 -3.14 3.98 11.68
N GLY A 395 -3.98 4.58 10.82
CA GLY A 395 -5.42 4.74 11.10
C GLY A 395 -5.74 5.85 12.08
N ARG A 396 -4.97 6.95 12.07
CA ARG A 396 -5.32 8.18 12.77
C ARG A 396 -6.39 8.93 11.98
N ASP A 397 -7.59 8.97 12.53
CA ASP A 397 -8.68 9.80 12.02
C ASP A 397 -8.75 11.10 12.82
N VAL A 398 -9.12 12.19 12.13
CA VAL A 398 -9.53 13.43 12.79
C VAL A 398 -11.05 13.51 12.66
N LEU A 399 -11.74 13.30 13.77
CA LEU A 399 -13.19 13.38 13.83
C LEU A 399 -13.58 14.76 14.36
N ASP A 400 -14.55 15.41 13.71
CA ASP A 400 -15.20 16.60 14.25
C ASP A 400 -16.34 16.16 15.18
N VAL A 401 -16.15 16.33 16.49
CA VAL A 401 -17.07 15.83 17.51
C VAL A 401 -17.86 16.99 18.12
N PRO A 402 -19.21 16.98 18.06
CA PRO A 402 -20.01 17.98 18.74
C PRO A 402 -19.91 17.75 20.26
N VAL A 403 -19.54 18.78 21.02
CA VAL A 403 -19.42 18.74 22.48
C VAL A 403 -20.36 19.78 23.07
N ARG A 404 -21.32 19.34 23.89
CA ARG A 404 -22.28 20.24 24.53
C ARG A 404 -21.94 20.41 26.01
N ILE A 405 -21.55 21.63 26.39
CA ILE A 405 -21.17 21.97 27.76
C ILE A 405 -21.93 23.23 28.17
N LYS A 406 -22.61 23.18 29.34
CA LYS A 406 -23.40 24.29 29.89
C LYS A 406 -24.42 24.89 28.90
N GLY A 407 -24.99 24.06 28.02
CA GLY A 407 -25.98 24.49 27.02
C GLY A 407 -25.40 25.14 25.76
N LEU A 408 -24.08 25.33 25.69
CA LEU A 408 -23.36 25.75 24.49
C LEU A 408 -22.84 24.53 23.73
N GLU A 409 -22.74 24.66 22.41
CA GLU A 409 -22.29 23.60 21.51
C GLU A 409 -20.96 24.00 20.86
N PHE A 410 -19.98 23.11 20.97
CA PHE A 410 -18.63 23.28 20.44
C PHE A 410 -18.33 22.17 19.45
N ARG A 411 -17.54 22.47 18.43
CA ARG A 411 -17.03 21.52 17.45
C ARG A 411 -15.57 21.27 17.79
N ILE A 412 -15.27 20.09 18.34
CA ILE A 412 -13.93 19.75 18.79
C ILE A 412 -13.39 18.64 17.90
N ARG A 413 -12.28 18.92 17.21
CA ARG A 413 -11.56 17.90 16.47
C ARG A 413 -10.87 16.97 17.46
N ALA A 414 -11.04 15.67 17.26
CA ALA A 414 -10.43 14.63 18.06
C ALA A 414 -9.60 13.71 17.17
N LYS A 415 -8.32 13.54 17.52
CA LYS A 415 -7.43 12.54 16.94
C LYS A 415 -7.76 11.19 17.57
N VAL A 416 -8.28 10.29 16.76
CA VAL A 416 -8.67 8.94 17.20
C VAL A 416 -7.75 7.92 16.55
N VAL A 417 -7.24 7.00 17.36
CA VAL A 417 -6.50 5.83 16.89
C VAL A 417 -7.33 4.60 17.21
N ARG A 418 -7.53 3.75 16.22
CA ARG A 418 -8.23 2.47 16.36
C ARG A 418 -7.25 1.31 16.29
N ASP A 419 -7.50 0.27 17.07
CA ASP A 419 -6.80 -1.00 16.92
C ASP A 419 -7.24 -1.74 15.65
N SER A 420 -6.64 -2.91 15.41
CA SER A 420 -7.01 -3.77 14.29
C SER A 420 -8.48 -4.24 14.31
N ASN A 421 -9.16 -4.18 15.44
CA ASN A 421 -10.57 -4.57 15.59
C ASN A 421 -11.54 -3.37 15.44
N GLY A 422 -11.02 -2.19 15.11
CA GLY A 422 -11.80 -0.96 15.00
C GLY A 422 -12.15 -0.30 16.35
N ARG A 423 -11.63 -0.85 17.47
CA ARG A 423 -11.81 -0.30 18.81
C ARG A 423 -10.90 0.89 19.00
N ILE A 424 -11.42 1.93 19.63
CA ILE A 424 -10.63 3.13 19.90
C ILE A 424 -9.65 2.82 21.05
N ILE A 425 -8.36 2.95 20.75
CA ILE A 425 -7.28 2.75 21.72
C ILE A 425 -6.67 4.06 22.21
N HIS A 426 -6.88 5.15 21.48
CA HIS A 426 -6.39 6.46 21.87
C HIS A 426 -7.29 7.56 21.31
N VAL A 427 -7.61 8.55 22.15
CA VAL A 427 -8.33 9.77 21.77
C VAL A 427 -7.60 10.97 22.34
N LYS A 428 -7.32 11.96 21.50
CA LYS A 428 -6.78 13.24 21.93
C LYS A 428 -7.54 14.38 21.25
N ALA A 429 -8.20 15.21 22.05
CA ALA A 429 -8.81 16.44 21.55
C ALA A 429 -7.73 17.41 21.05
N GLU A 430 -8.02 18.15 19.97
CA GLU A 430 -7.12 19.19 19.48
C GLU A 430 -7.01 20.33 20.49
N TYR A 431 -5.78 20.78 20.71
CA TYR A 431 -5.48 21.79 21.72
C TYR A 431 -6.22 23.10 21.46
N ASP A 432 -6.13 23.64 20.24
CA ASP A 432 -6.69 24.95 19.89
C ASP A 432 -8.22 25.00 20.07
N ASP A 433 -8.91 23.91 19.74
CA ASP A 433 -10.37 23.80 19.87
C ASP A 433 -10.77 23.79 21.36
N VAL A 434 -10.01 23.07 22.20
CA VAL A 434 -10.23 23.02 23.66
C VAL A 434 -9.85 24.34 24.32
N ALA A 435 -8.79 25.01 23.87
CA ALA A 435 -8.37 26.31 24.38
C ALA A 435 -9.42 27.39 24.07
N SER A 436 -9.91 27.44 22.82
CA SER A 436 -10.98 28.36 22.42
C SER A 436 -12.27 28.12 23.22
N MET A 437 -12.60 26.85 23.49
CA MET A 437 -13.72 26.50 24.35
C MET A 437 -13.50 26.95 25.80
N ALA A 438 -12.29 26.79 26.34
CA ALA A 438 -11.93 27.21 27.70
C ALA A 438 -12.11 28.72 27.88
N ASP A 439 -11.61 29.50 26.92
CA ASP A 439 -11.72 30.96 26.90
C ASP A 439 -13.19 31.42 26.82
N MET A 440 -13.97 30.82 25.91
CA MET A 440 -15.39 31.16 25.75
C MET A 440 -16.22 30.83 26.99
N LEU A 441 -15.87 29.76 27.72
CA LEU A 441 -16.55 29.35 28.95
C LEU A 441 -16.02 30.04 30.21
N GLY A 442 -14.92 30.78 30.10
CA GLY A 442 -14.22 31.40 31.23
C GLY A 442 -13.74 30.38 32.27
N ILE A 443 -13.30 29.19 31.84
CA ILE A 443 -12.82 28.11 32.71
C ILE A 443 -11.36 27.77 32.43
N PRO A 444 -10.61 27.21 33.40
CA PRO A 444 -9.25 26.74 33.15
C PRO A 444 -9.20 25.66 32.06
N TYR A 445 -8.18 25.70 31.18
CA TYR A 445 -7.95 24.71 30.11
C TYR A 445 -8.06 23.27 30.60
N ARG A 446 -7.49 22.95 31.77
CA ARG A 446 -7.55 21.60 32.34
C ARG A 446 -8.99 21.12 32.57
N VAL A 447 -9.88 22.01 33.00
CA VAL A 447 -11.29 21.70 33.21
C VAL A 447 -12.01 21.52 31.87
N ALA A 448 -11.76 22.42 30.92
CA ALA A 448 -12.29 22.33 29.56
C ALA A 448 -11.88 21.01 28.88
N TYR A 449 -10.59 20.64 28.97
CA TYR A 449 -10.06 19.39 28.45
C TYR A 449 -10.76 18.16 29.05
N MET A 450 -10.92 18.11 30.37
CA MET A 450 -11.63 16.99 31.02
C MET A 450 -13.09 16.88 30.57
N MET A 451 -13.77 18.01 30.41
CA MET A 451 -15.16 18.03 29.93
C MET A 451 -15.26 17.58 28.46
N ALA A 452 -14.39 18.10 27.59
CA ALA A 452 -14.30 17.68 26.20
C ALA A 452 -14.01 16.19 26.08
N TYR A 453 -12.98 15.71 26.80
CA TYR A 453 -12.60 14.30 26.81
C TYR A 453 -13.76 13.40 27.23
N LYS A 454 -14.45 13.71 28.33
CA LYS A 454 -15.60 12.93 28.80
C LYS A 454 -16.73 12.90 27.78
N SER A 455 -17.03 14.03 27.15
CA SER A 455 -18.07 14.12 26.10
C SER A 455 -17.69 13.31 24.87
N ILE A 456 -16.44 13.43 24.40
CA ILE A 456 -15.94 12.72 23.22
C ILE A 456 -15.94 11.21 23.48
N SER A 457 -15.40 10.76 24.62
CA SER A 457 -15.37 9.33 24.97
C SER A 457 -16.77 8.73 25.11
N SER A 458 -17.72 9.47 25.69
CA SER A 458 -19.12 9.01 25.79
C SER A 458 -19.78 8.86 24.42
N MET A 459 -19.39 9.67 23.42
CA MET A 459 -19.98 9.63 22.07
C MET A 459 -19.33 8.57 21.19
N LEU A 460 -18.03 8.31 21.39
CA LEU A 460 -17.26 7.40 20.57
C LEU A 460 -17.21 5.95 21.09
N GLY A 461 -17.74 5.69 22.30
CA GLY A 461 -17.73 4.38 22.96
C GLY A 461 -16.48 4.17 23.82
N ASP A 462 -16.54 3.22 24.76
CA ASP A 462 -15.53 3.01 25.82
C ASP A 462 -14.10 2.91 25.26
N VAL A 463 -13.30 3.92 25.56
CA VAL A 463 -11.86 3.95 25.28
C VAL A 463 -11.24 3.08 26.37
N GLY A 464 -10.66 1.93 26.01
CA GLY A 464 -10.07 1.02 27.00
C GLY A 464 -9.19 1.79 27.99
N ASP A 465 -9.32 1.47 29.28
CA ASP A 465 -8.89 2.18 30.51
C ASP A 465 -7.44 2.78 30.58
N ASN A 466 -6.64 2.71 29.52
CA ASN A 466 -5.23 3.07 29.51
C ASN A 466 -4.90 4.48 28.97
N SER A 467 -5.88 5.36 28.75
CA SER A 467 -5.64 6.68 28.14
C SER A 467 -5.41 7.84 29.13
N ILE A 468 -5.40 7.58 30.44
CA ILE A 468 -5.02 8.61 31.42
C ILE A 468 -3.51 8.49 31.69
N THR A 469 -2.70 9.14 30.86
CA THR A 469 -1.36 9.57 31.28
C THR A 469 -1.34 11.09 31.21
N ILE A 470 -1.29 11.72 32.39
CA ILE A 470 -1.21 13.17 32.58
C ILE A 470 0.15 13.67 32.13
#